data_AF-A0A7S0GYU8-F1
#
_entry.id   AF-A0A7S0GYU8-F1
#
_cell.length_a   1.000
_cell.length_b   1.000
_cell.length_c   1.000
_cell.angle_alpha   90.00
_cell.angle_beta   90.00
_cell.angle_gamma   90.00
#
_symmetry.space_group_name_H-M   'P 1'
#
loop_
_entity.id
_entity.type
_entity.pdbx_description
1 polymer ?
#
loop_
_entity_poly.entity_id
_entity_poly.type
_entity_poly.pdbx_seq_one_letter_code
_entity_poly.pdbx_strand_id
1 'polypeptide(L)'
;KALQTPDRLILINSASCFDRTFLGRISPALINLPEPFFSLAVMPVAFTIFDTDMFSNIAKIARGDYPEILASQARQEFVARLYPKLLQKMLLSSNDLKWRVQNWILPGCAEVNSRLREIQIPVLAVAGTSDLLLPSEEEANRFKDEIPNCRVELIKGAGHAGVIDHRTDLRALIHRWLLE
;
A
#
# COMPACT_ATOMS: atom_id res chain seq x y z
N LYS A 1 -9.22 28.28 -5.17
CA LYS A 1 -9.04 27.43 -6.37
C LYS A 1 -10.04 26.30 -6.27
N ALA A 2 -10.95 26.15 -7.23
CA ALA A 2 -11.80 24.96 -7.27
C ALA A 2 -10.89 23.72 -7.40
N LEU A 3 -11.11 22.69 -6.59
CA LEU A 3 -10.41 21.43 -6.73
C LEU A 3 -10.83 20.84 -8.07
N GLN A 4 -9.88 20.71 -8.99
CA GLN A 4 -10.12 20.02 -10.26
C GLN A 4 -10.40 18.55 -9.92
N THR A 5 -11.56 18.05 -10.32
CA THR A 5 -11.89 16.64 -10.18
C THR A 5 -10.91 15.82 -11.00
N PRO A 6 -10.24 14.81 -10.41
CA PRO A 6 -9.37 13.94 -11.17
C PRO A 6 -10.18 13.19 -12.22
N ASP A 7 -9.59 13.03 -13.40
CA ASP A 7 -10.14 12.31 -14.54
C ASP A 7 -9.88 10.80 -14.46
N ARG A 8 -8.96 10.37 -13.59
CA ARG A 8 -8.57 8.96 -13.37
C ARG A 8 -8.14 8.74 -11.92
N LEU A 9 -8.34 7.52 -11.41
CA LEU A 9 -7.94 7.12 -10.06
C LEU A 9 -7.06 5.88 -10.09
N ILE A 10 -5.98 5.87 -9.30
CA ILE A 10 -5.11 4.72 -9.13
C ILE A 10 -5.10 4.33 -7.66
N LEU A 11 -5.46 3.09 -7.37
CA LEU A 11 -5.50 2.51 -6.03
C LEU A 11 -4.41 1.44 -5.94
N ILE A 12 -3.55 1.55 -4.93
CA ILE A 12 -2.44 0.60 -4.73
C ILE A 12 -2.55 0.07 -3.31
N ASN A 13 -2.77 -1.24 -3.16
CA ASN A 13 -2.97 -1.90 -1.86
C ASN A 13 -3.87 -1.06 -0.93
N SER A 14 -5.07 -0.73 -1.41
CA SER A 14 -5.95 0.23 -0.75
C SER A 14 -6.35 -0.21 0.65
N ALA A 15 -6.20 0.70 1.62
CA ALA A 15 -6.55 0.45 3.02
C ALA A 15 -8.05 0.60 3.32
N SER A 16 -8.93 0.78 2.33
CA SER A 16 -10.39 0.81 2.52
C SER A 16 -10.99 -0.51 3.02
N CYS A 17 -10.20 -1.59 3.01
CA CYS A 17 -10.52 -2.85 3.66
C CYS A 17 -9.99 -2.99 5.09
N PHE A 18 -9.30 -1.98 5.64
CA PHE A 18 -8.60 -2.11 6.92
C PHE A 18 -9.53 -2.47 8.07
N ASP A 19 -10.73 -1.88 8.12
CA ASP A 19 -11.78 -2.16 9.12
C ASP A 19 -12.24 -3.63 9.15
N ARG A 20 -12.03 -4.38 8.06
CA ARG A 20 -12.36 -5.81 7.98
C ARG A 20 -11.24 -6.73 8.44
N THR A 21 -10.02 -6.21 8.63
CA THR A 21 -8.85 -6.95 9.13
C THR A 21 -8.94 -7.21 10.64
N PHE A 22 -8.16 -8.17 11.15
CA PHE A 22 -8.04 -8.38 12.59
C PHE A 22 -7.55 -7.10 13.31
N LEU A 23 -6.49 -6.48 12.78
CA LEU A 23 -5.93 -5.25 13.35
C LEU A 23 -6.94 -4.10 13.33
N GLY A 24 -7.69 -3.93 12.25
CA GLY A 24 -8.72 -2.90 12.13
C GLY A 24 -9.82 -3.04 13.16
N ARG A 25 -10.30 -4.27 13.41
CA ARG A 25 -11.34 -4.56 14.40
C ARG A 25 -10.90 -4.25 15.83
N ILE A 26 -9.65 -4.53 16.18
CA ILE A 26 -9.12 -4.24 17.52
C ILE A 26 -8.58 -2.82 17.66
N SER A 27 -8.40 -2.09 16.54
CA SER A 27 -7.73 -0.81 16.53
C SER A 27 -8.37 0.26 17.43
N PRO A 28 -9.72 0.36 17.60
CA PRO A 28 -10.34 1.31 18.52
C PRO A 28 -9.91 1.11 19.98
N ALA A 29 -9.68 -0.13 20.41
CA ALA A 29 -9.15 -0.41 21.75
C ALA A 29 -7.62 -0.20 21.78
N LEU A 30 -6.92 -0.68 20.76
CA LEU A 30 -5.46 -0.64 20.64
C LEU A 30 -4.93 0.80 20.76
N ILE A 31 -5.48 1.75 20.01
CA ILE A 31 -5.02 3.15 19.96
C ILE A 31 -5.18 3.90 21.30
N ASN A 32 -6.02 3.40 22.20
CA ASN A 32 -6.22 3.96 23.54
C ASN A 32 -5.23 3.43 24.59
N LEU A 33 -4.38 2.46 24.24
CA LEU A 33 -3.36 1.96 25.16
C LEU A 33 -2.31 3.05 25.47
N PRO A 34 -1.89 3.20 26.74
CA PRO A 34 -0.79 4.07 27.10
C PRO A 34 0.54 3.50 26.58
N GLU A 35 1.56 4.35 26.46
CA GLU A 35 2.92 3.87 26.20
C GLU A 35 3.51 3.20 27.45
N PRO A 36 4.36 2.16 27.31
CA PRO A 36 4.88 1.59 26.07
C PRO A 36 4.02 0.48 25.46
N PHE A 37 2.85 0.17 26.04
CA PHE A 37 2.02 -0.98 25.66
C PHE A 37 1.51 -0.88 24.22
N PHE A 38 1.13 0.31 23.76
CA PHE A 38 0.78 0.51 22.36
C PHE A 38 1.95 0.16 21.43
N SER A 39 3.12 0.75 21.68
CA SER A 39 4.33 0.50 20.86
C SER A 39 4.69 -0.98 20.79
N LEU A 40 4.61 -1.69 21.91
CA LEU A 40 4.86 -3.13 21.96
C LEU A 40 3.79 -3.92 21.17
N ALA A 41 2.52 -3.54 21.28
CA ALA A 41 1.43 -4.24 20.62
C ALA A 41 1.44 -4.08 19.09
N VAL A 42 1.91 -2.94 18.56
CA VAL A 42 2.00 -2.68 17.12
C VAL A 42 3.33 -3.11 16.49
N MET A 43 4.35 -3.43 17.29
CA MET A 43 5.66 -3.84 16.80
C MET A 43 5.60 -4.98 15.75
N PRO A 44 4.76 -6.02 15.92
CA PRO A 44 4.64 -7.08 14.91
C PRO A 44 4.14 -6.62 13.53
N VAL A 45 3.39 -5.50 13.47
CA VAL A 45 2.82 -4.96 12.22
C VAL A 45 3.91 -4.55 11.23
N ALA A 46 5.08 -4.12 11.72
CA ALA A 46 6.21 -3.79 10.85
C ALA A 46 6.66 -4.99 10.00
N PHE A 47 6.48 -6.23 10.48
CA PHE A 47 6.83 -7.43 9.75
C PHE A 47 5.78 -7.86 8.72
N THR A 48 4.54 -7.35 8.79
CA THR A 48 3.48 -7.69 7.83
C THR A 48 3.49 -6.78 6.59
N ILE A 49 4.22 -5.66 6.65
CA ILE A 49 4.40 -4.74 5.52
C ILE A 49 5.21 -5.39 4.39
N PHE A 50 6.09 -6.32 4.73
CA PHE A 50 7.05 -6.91 3.82
C PHE A 50 6.70 -8.35 3.47
N ASP A 51 6.91 -8.73 2.21
CA ASP A 51 6.95 -10.14 1.83
C ASP A 51 8.30 -10.77 2.17
N THR A 52 8.34 -12.12 2.15
CA THR A 52 9.52 -12.91 2.53
C THR A 52 10.75 -12.61 1.69
N ASP A 53 10.57 -12.14 0.45
CA ASP A 53 11.68 -11.91 -0.46
C ASP A 53 12.20 -10.47 -0.39
N MET A 54 11.44 -9.52 0.16
CA MET A 54 11.82 -8.10 0.15
C MET A 54 13.17 -7.85 0.83
N PHE A 55 13.45 -8.49 1.97
CA PHE A 55 14.76 -8.37 2.63
C PHE A 55 15.88 -8.93 1.75
N SER A 56 15.65 -10.06 1.08
CA SER A 56 16.62 -10.65 0.15
C SER A 56 16.88 -9.72 -1.04
N ASN A 57 15.86 -9.02 -1.53
CA ASN A 57 15.94 -8.09 -2.65
C ASN A 57 16.69 -6.81 -2.25
N ILE A 58 16.42 -6.27 -1.05
CA ILE A 58 17.19 -5.14 -0.50
C ILE A 58 18.67 -5.53 -0.36
N ALA A 59 18.97 -6.74 0.12
CA ALA A 59 20.34 -7.22 0.27
C ALA A 59 21.06 -7.45 -1.07
N LYS A 60 20.35 -7.89 -2.12
CA LYS A 60 20.88 -7.96 -3.49
C LYS A 60 21.22 -6.56 -4.02
N ILE A 61 20.27 -5.62 -3.90
CA ILE A 61 20.46 -4.22 -4.31
C ILE A 61 21.64 -3.57 -3.57
N ALA A 62 21.78 -3.80 -2.26
CA ALA A 62 22.89 -3.29 -1.47
C ALA A 62 24.26 -3.84 -1.92
N ARG A 63 24.30 -5.02 -2.54
CA ARG A 63 25.51 -5.62 -3.13
C ARG A 63 25.77 -5.20 -4.58
N GLY A 64 24.91 -4.36 -5.16
CA GLY A 64 24.99 -3.94 -6.55
C GLY A 64 24.30 -4.88 -7.53
N ASP A 65 23.60 -5.92 -7.04
CA ASP A 65 22.78 -6.81 -7.86
C ASP A 65 21.42 -6.16 -8.09
N TYR A 66 21.34 -5.29 -9.10
CA TYR A 66 20.11 -4.62 -9.47
C TYR A 66 19.26 -5.51 -10.40
N PRO A 67 17.95 -5.65 -10.12
CA PRO A 67 17.04 -6.28 -11.06
C PRO A 67 16.96 -5.48 -12.36
N GLU A 68 16.59 -6.12 -13.47
CA GLU A 68 16.56 -5.51 -14.81
C GLU A 68 15.71 -4.22 -14.86
N ILE A 69 14.61 -4.19 -14.13
CA ILE A 69 13.78 -2.99 -13.94
C ILE A 69 14.53 -1.79 -13.36
N LEU A 70 15.61 -2.01 -12.62
CA LEU A 70 16.51 -0.99 -12.08
C LEU A 70 17.82 -0.90 -12.87
N ALA A 71 17.88 -1.38 -14.12
CA ALA A 71 19.12 -1.37 -14.90
C ALA A 71 19.63 0.04 -15.23
N SER A 72 18.77 1.06 -15.23
CA SER A 72 19.22 2.43 -15.50
C SER A 72 19.80 3.10 -14.25
N GLN A 73 20.92 3.78 -14.43
CA GLN A 73 21.62 4.51 -13.36
C GLN A 73 20.68 5.43 -12.58
N ALA A 74 19.81 6.18 -13.27
CA ALA A 74 18.83 7.07 -12.65
C ALA A 74 17.84 6.33 -11.72
N ARG A 75 17.43 5.10 -12.07
CA ARG A 75 16.55 4.28 -11.22
C ARG A 75 17.32 3.73 -10.01
N GLN A 76 18.57 3.32 -10.19
CA GLN A 76 19.43 2.85 -9.10
C GLN A 76 19.64 3.96 -8.06
N GLU A 77 19.99 5.17 -8.51
CA GLU A 77 20.18 6.34 -7.64
C GLU A 77 18.89 6.73 -6.89
N PHE A 78 17.74 6.67 -7.57
CA PHE A 78 16.45 6.94 -6.95
C PHE A 78 16.16 5.95 -5.82
N VAL A 79 16.35 4.66 -6.10
CA VAL A 79 16.08 3.57 -5.16
C VAL A 79 17.04 3.61 -3.96
N ALA A 80 18.33 3.84 -4.20
CA ALA A 80 19.34 4.01 -3.16
C ALA A 80 19.01 5.17 -2.20
N ARG A 81 18.39 6.24 -2.70
CA ARG A 81 17.91 7.36 -1.87
C ARG A 81 16.59 7.07 -1.15
N LEU A 82 15.72 6.27 -1.74
CA LEU A 82 14.37 6.01 -1.23
C LEU A 82 14.36 4.98 -0.09
N TYR A 83 15.07 3.86 -0.24
CA TYR A 83 15.01 2.77 0.75
C TYR A 83 15.41 3.19 2.17
N PRO A 84 16.49 3.96 2.39
CA PRO A 84 16.82 4.44 3.74
C PRO A 84 15.70 5.29 4.35
N LYS A 85 15.04 6.13 3.54
CA LYS A 85 13.90 6.96 3.99
C LYS A 85 12.68 6.12 4.31
N LEU A 86 12.41 5.06 3.55
CA LEU A 86 11.33 4.11 3.85
C LEU A 86 11.57 3.39 5.17
N LEU A 87 12.79 2.88 5.38
CA LEU A 87 13.18 2.24 6.65
C LEU A 87 13.08 3.19 7.84
N GLN A 88 13.53 4.45 7.69
CA GLN A 88 13.40 5.46 8.73
C GLN A 88 11.93 5.78 9.01
N LYS A 89 11.09 5.91 7.97
CA LYS A 89 9.66 6.20 8.12
C LYS A 89 8.85 5.03 8.64
N MET A 90 9.35 3.80 8.58
CA MET A 90 8.72 2.67 9.27
C MET A 90 8.77 2.79 10.78
N LEU A 91 9.73 3.56 11.30
CA LEU A 91 9.81 3.92 12.72
C LEU A 91 8.90 5.14 13.00
N LEU A 92 7.67 5.14 12.47
CA LEU A 92 6.68 6.16 12.85
C LEU A 92 6.58 6.20 14.36
N SER A 93 6.48 7.41 14.92
CA SER A 93 6.20 7.53 16.34
C SER A 93 4.83 6.90 16.62
N SER A 94 4.67 6.32 17.80
CA SER A 94 3.40 5.71 18.19
C SER A 94 2.22 6.69 18.11
N ASN A 95 2.48 7.97 18.39
CA ASN A 95 1.50 9.04 18.26
C ASN A 95 1.05 9.25 16.80
N ASP A 96 1.97 9.24 15.84
CA ASP A 96 1.62 9.39 14.42
C ASP A 96 0.78 8.19 13.93
N LEU A 97 1.11 6.98 14.39
CA LEU A 97 0.36 5.79 14.03
C LEU A 97 -1.06 5.82 14.62
N LYS A 98 -1.21 6.17 15.90
CA LYS A 98 -2.52 6.37 16.55
C LYS A 98 -3.34 7.39 15.78
N TRP A 99 -2.75 8.55 15.51
CA TRP A 99 -3.42 9.63 14.79
C TRP A 99 -3.85 9.18 13.40
N ARG A 100 -2.99 8.49 12.65
CA ARG A 100 -3.29 8.00 11.30
C ARG A 100 -4.44 6.99 11.30
N VAL A 101 -4.46 6.06 12.24
CA VAL A 101 -5.56 5.09 12.35
C VAL A 101 -6.88 5.79 12.71
N GLN A 102 -6.84 6.67 13.72
CA GLN A 102 -8.02 7.40 14.22
C GLN A 102 -8.62 8.36 13.21
N ASN A 103 -7.78 9.12 12.52
CA ASN A 103 -8.24 10.29 11.76
C ASN A 103 -8.31 10.01 10.25
N TRP A 104 -7.53 9.05 9.73
CA TRP A 104 -7.45 8.79 8.30
C TRP A 104 -7.99 7.43 7.92
N ILE A 105 -7.46 6.35 8.51
CA ILE A 105 -7.77 5.00 8.05
C ILE A 105 -9.21 4.61 8.38
N LEU A 106 -9.63 4.67 9.65
CA LEU A 106 -10.99 4.28 10.03
C LEU A 106 -12.07 5.20 9.43
N PRO A 107 -11.93 6.55 9.49
CA PRO A 107 -12.90 7.43 8.84
C PRO A 107 -12.93 7.25 7.33
N GLY A 108 -11.77 7.04 6.70
CA GLY A 108 -11.68 6.77 5.26
C GLY A 108 -12.39 5.47 4.85
N CYS A 109 -12.28 4.40 5.65
CA CYS A 109 -13.05 3.17 5.43
C CYS A 109 -14.55 3.47 5.48
N ALA A 110 -15.03 4.17 6.52
CA ALA A 110 -16.44 4.50 6.69
C ALA A 110 -16.99 5.36 5.56
N GLU A 111 -16.22 6.35 5.12
CA GLU A 111 -16.61 7.28 4.04
C GLU A 111 -16.66 6.58 2.68
N VAL A 112 -15.62 5.82 2.32
CA VAL A 112 -15.46 5.28 0.96
C VAL A 112 -16.28 4.02 0.75
N ASN A 113 -16.42 3.14 1.75
CA ASN A 113 -16.99 1.81 1.56
C ASN A 113 -18.45 1.82 1.09
N SER A 114 -19.25 2.83 1.46
CA SER A 114 -20.63 2.96 1.00
C SER A 114 -20.78 3.63 -0.37
N ARG A 115 -19.69 4.20 -0.89
CA ARG A 115 -19.70 5.12 -2.04
C ARG A 115 -18.88 4.61 -3.24
N LEU A 116 -18.35 3.39 -3.20
CA LEU A 116 -17.55 2.83 -4.30
C LEU A 116 -18.28 2.90 -5.65
N ARG A 117 -19.58 2.62 -5.65
CA ARG A 117 -20.45 2.70 -6.86
C ARG A 117 -20.62 4.12 -7.40
N GLU A 118 -20.34 5.14 -6.60
CA GLU A 118 -20.37 6.55 -7.03
C GLU A 118 -19.13 6.92 -7.84
N ILE A 119 -18.07 6.11 -7.82
CA ILE A 119 -16.83 6.37 -8.56
C ILE A 119 -17.06 6.05 -10.05
N GLN A 120 -17.31 7.09 -10.85
CA GLN A 120 -17.60 6.95 -12.29
C GLN A 120 -16.36 7.06 -13.19
N ILE A 121 -15.27 7.63 -12.67
CA ILE A 121 -14.01 7.79 -13.42
C ILE A 121 -13.29 6.45 -13.57
N PRO A 122 -12.45 6.27 -14.61
CA PRO A 122 -11.61 5.08 -14.75
C PRO A 122 -10.73 4.86 -13.51
N VAL A 123 -10.72 3.63 -13.02
CA VAL A 123 -9.94 3.20 -11.86
C VAL A 123 -8.99 2.07 -12.24
N LEU A 124 -7.73 2.20 -11.85
CA LEU A 124 -6.76 1.11 -11.84
C LEU A 124 -6.50 0.69 -10.40
N ALA A 125 -6.86 -0.53 -10.05
CA ALA A 125 -6.55 -1.16 -8.77
C ALA A 125 -5.36 -2.11 -8.93
N VAL A 126 -4.25 -1.81 -8.26
CA VAL A 126 -3.05 -2.65 -8.23
C VAL A 126 -2.91 -3.26 -6.85
N ALA A 127 -2.80 -4.59 -6.77
CA ALA A 127 -2.72 -5.29 -5.50
C ALA A 127 -1.69 -6.41 -5.49
N GLY A 128 -1.03 -6.60 -4.34
CA GLY A 128 -0.20 -7.76 -4.06
C GLY A 128 -1.03 -8.96 -3.59
N THR A 129 -0.72 -10.16 -4.10
CA THR A 129 -1.39 -11.42 -3.73
C THR A 129 -0.82 -12.07 -2.46
N SER A 130 0.17 -11.45 -1.82
CA SER A 130 0.79 -11.94 -0.59
C SER A 130 0.93 -10.83 0.45
N ASP A 131 0.00 -9.86 0.41
CA ASP A 131 -0.09 -8.79 1.40
C ASP A 131 -0.59 -9.37 2.74
N LEU A 132 0.26 -9.30 3.76
CA LEU A 132 -0.04 -9.79 5.11
C LEU A 132 -0.62 -8.69 6.01
N LEU A 133 -0.61 -7.44 5.57
CA LEU A 133 -1.17 -6.30 6.30
C LEU A 133 -2.64 -6.10 5.95
N LEU A 134 -2.97 -6.21 4.66
CA LEU A 134 -4.31 -6.01 4.12
C LEU A 134 -4.69 -7.19 3.21
N PRO A 135 -5.98 -7.56 3.14
CA PRO A 135 -6.52 -8.47 2.13
C PRO A 135 -6.61 -7.74 0.78
N SER A 136 -5.44 -7.36 0.24
CA SER A 136 -5.32 -6.46 -0.91
C SER A 136 -5.87 -7.07 -2.19
N GLU A 137 -5.71 -8.38 -2.38
CA GLU A 137 -6.28 -9.10 -3.53
C GLU A 137 -7.81 -9.12 -3.49
N GLU A 138 -8.39 -9.45 -2.33
CA GLU A 138 -9.84 -9.44 -2.13
C GLU A 138 -10.41 -8.02 -2.29
N GLU A 139 -9.69 -7.00 -1.81
CA GLU A 139 -10.10 -5.61 -1.96
C GLU A 139 -10.07 -5.15 -3.42
N ALA A 140 -9.04 -5.52 -4.18
CA ALA A 140 -8.99 -5.20 -5.60
C ALA A 140 -10.12 -5.89 -6.38
N ASN A 141 -10.42 -7.15 -6.06
CA ASN A 141 -11.56 -7.86 -6.66
C ASN A 141 -12.90 -7.19 -6.29
N ARG A 142 -13.06 -6.74 -5.03
CA ARG A 142 -14.24 -5.97 -4.62
C ARG A 142 -14.38 -4.67 -5.43
N PHE A 143 -13.28 -3.97 -5.72
CA PHE A 143 -13.33 -2.79 -6.59
C PHE A 143 -13.79 -3.11 -7.99
N LYS A 144 -13.34 -4.23 -8.57
CA LYS A 144 -13.83 -4.69 -9.88
C LYS A 144 -15.34 -4.91 -9.89
N ASP A 145 -15.90 -5.41 -8.78
CA ASP A 145 -17.32 -5.72 -8.67
C ASP A 145 -18.18 -4.50 -8.33
N GLU A 146 -17.64 -3.54 -7.55
CA GLU A 146 -18.40 -2.39 -7.04
C GLU A 146 -18.16 -1.07 -7.80
N ILE A 147 -17.01 -0.90 -8.46
CA ILE A 147 -16.67 0.31 -9.22
C ILE A 147 -16.89 0.04 -10.71
N PRO A 148 -17.81 0.75 -11.39
CA PRO A 148 -18.20 0.46 -12.78
C PRO A 148 -17.04 0.36 -13.78
N ASN A 149 -16.01 1.20 -13.63
CA ASN A 149 -14.89 1.31 -14.56
C ASN A 149 -13.55 0.94 -13.90
N CYS A 150 -13.50 -0.19 -13.19
CA CYS A 150 -12.28 -0.64 -12.51
C CYS A 150 -11.56 -1.78 -13.24
N ARG A 151 -10.27 -1.54 -13.55
CA ARG A 151 -9.31 -2.56 -13.97
C ARG A 151 -8.50 -3.01 -12.77
N VAL A 152 -8.28 -4.32 -12.64
CA VAL A 152 -7.46 -4.92 -11.59
C VAL A 152 -6.16 -5.48 -12.18
N GLU A 153 -5.04 -5.17 -11.53
CA GLU A 153 -3.71 -5.72 -11.79
C GLU A 153 -3.17 -6.38 -10.52
N LEU A 154 -3.10 -7.71 -10.52
CA LEU A 154 -2.58 -8.49 -9.39
C LEU A 154 -1.10 -8.84 -9.59
N ILE A 155 -0.28 -8.48 -8.62
CA ILE A 155 1.15 -8.77 -8.62
C ILE A 155 1.39 -10.03 -7.79
N LYS A 156 1.71 -11.13 -8.48
CA LYS A 156 1.91 -12.44 -7.86
C LYS A 156 3.07 -12.41 -6.86
N GLY A 157 2.85 -12.88 -5.63
CA GLY A 157 3.87 -12.96 -4.57
C GLY A 157 4.24 -11.63 -3.92
N ALA A 158 3.68 -10.49 -4.35
CA ALA A 158 3.97 -9.19 -3.76
C ALA A 158 3.21 -8.99 -2.44
N GLY A 159 3.92 -8.50 -1.41
CA GLY A 159 3.32 -8.02 -0.16
C GLY A 159 2.80 -6.58 -0.22
N HIS A 160 2.53 -5.96 0.94
CA HIS A 160 2.04 -4.58 1.02
C HIS A 160 2.99 -3.56 0.38
N ALA A 161 4.29 -3.67 0.68
CA ALA A 161 5.33 -2.92 -0.01
C ALA A 161 5.88 -3.63 -1.26
N GLY A 162 5.38 -4.83 -1.58
CA GLY A 162 5.86 -5.62 -2.72
C GLY A 162 5.41 -5.07 -4.08
N VAL A 163 4.34 -4.27 -4.14
CA VAL A 163 3.86 -3.67 -5.41
C VAL A 163 4.84 -2.61 -5.96
N ILE A 164 5.78 -2.13 -5.16
CA ILE A 164 6.84 -1.20 -5.58
C ILE A 164 8.21 -1.88 -5.77
N ASP A 165 8.24 -3.21 -5.79
CA ASP A 165 9.46 -3.98 -5.93
C ASP A 165 9.72 -4.40 -7.39
N HIS A 166 10.74 -5.25 -7.59
CA HIS A 166 11.19 -5.66 -8.90
C HIS A 166 10.21 -6.53 -9.72
N ARG A 167 9.15 -7.06 -9.11
CA ARG A 167 8.18 -7.94 -9.78
C ARG A 167 7.30 -7.17 -10.77
N THR A 168 7.18 -5.85 -10.63
CA THR A 168 6.39 -5.02 -11.54
C THR A 168 7.05 -3.66 -11.79
N ASP A 169 7.09 -3.25 -13.06
CA ASP A 169 7.33 -1.84 -13.40
C ASP A 169 6.02 -1.09 -13.27
N LEU A 170 5.69 -0.71 -12.03
CA LEU A 170 4.48 0.03 -11.70
C LEU A 170 4.33 1.30 -12.55
N ARG A 171 5.43 1.99 -12.87
CA ARG A 171 5.40 3.18 -13.73
C ARG A 171 5.01 2.81 -15.16
N ALA A 172 5.61 1.76 -15.72
CA ALA A 172 5.26 1.30 -17.07
C ALA A 172 3.82 0.74 -17.12
N LEU A 173 3.38 0.06 -16.07
CA LEU A 173 2.01 -0.43 -15.92
C LEU A 173 1.01 0.73 -15.93
N ILE A 174 1.22 1.73 -15.07
CA ILE A 174 0.38 2.94 -15.02
C ILE A 174 0.41 3.64 -16.39
N HIS A 175 1.58 3.84 -16.98
CA HIS A 175 1.70 4.52 -18.27
C HIS A 175 0.94 3.78 -19.38
N ARG A 176 1.00 2.45 -19.41
CA ARG A 176 0.26 1.63 -20.39
C ARG A 176 -1.24 1.80 -20.22
N TRP A 177 -1.74 1.71 -18.99
CA TRP A 177 -3.15 1.94 -18.69
C TRP A 177 -3.61 3.36 -19.03
N LEU A 178 -2.75 4.38 -18.88
CA LEU A 178 -3.08 5.75 -19.24
C LEU A 178 -3.21 5.97 -20.77
N LEU A 179 -2.60 5.11 -21.58
CA LEU A 179 -2.64 5.18 -23.05
C LEU A 179 -3.79 4.38 -23.67
N GLU A 180 -4.44 3.53 -22.89
CA GLU A 180 -5.70 2.86 -23.25
C GLU A 180 -6.89 3.82 -23.07
#